data_AF-A0A3C1VMR9-F1
#
_entry.id   AF-A0A3C1VMR9-F1
#
_cell.length_a   1.000
_cell.length_b   1.000
_cell.length_c   1.000
_cell.angle_alpha   90.00
_cell.angle_beta   90.00
_cell.angle_gamma   90.00
#
_symmetry.space_group_name_H-M   'P 1'
#
loop_
_entity.id
_entity.type
_entity.pdbx_description
1 polymer ?
#
loop_
_entity_poly.entity_id
_entity_poly.type
_entity_poly.pdbx_seq_one_letter_code
_entity_poly.pdbx_strand_id
1 'polypeptide(L)'
;MTGRITQLQALVQASDSLHINTEWLDYAGVVEYYPEELVMTVKAGTTIAELKKQLSENNQSLTFYTKDDNVSIGAVYANGGQDISDSVLGVQIIDGNGEALNFGGQVMKNVAGYDVARLLVG
;
A
#
# COMPACT_ATOMS: atom_id res chain seq x y z
N MET A 1 3.60 -9.40 -14.26
CA MET A 1 3.27 -8.55 -13.09
C MET A 1 3.15 -7.05 -13.44
N THR A 2 3.81 -6.55 -14.49
CA THR A 2 3.84 -5.11 -14.88
C THR A 2 2.58 -4.55 -15.55
N GLY A 3 1.63 -5.41 -15.96
CA GLY A 3 0.51 -4.99 -16.83
C GLY A 3 -0.42 -3.94 -16.22
N ARG A 4 -0.78 -4.07 -14.93
CA ARG A 4 -1.76 -3.16 -14.30
C ARG A 4 -1.19 -1.77 -14.00
N ILE A 5 0.08 -1.69 -13.57
CA ILE A 5 0.74 -0.41 -13.30
C ILE A 5 0.85 0.39 -14.59
N THR A 6 1.40 -0.21 -15.65
CA THR A 6 1.54 0.47 -16.96
C THR A 6 0.18 0.85 -17.55
N GLN A 7 -0.84 0.01 -17.36
CA GLN A 7 -2.22 0.34 -17.74
C GLN A 7 -2.74 1.57 -17.01
N LEU A 8 -2.48 1.72 -15.70
CA LEU A 8 -2.89 2.90 -14.94
C LEU A 8 -2.18 4.16 -15.41
N GLN A 9 -0.87 4.09 -15.61
CA GLN A 9 -0.08 5.22 -16.10
C GLN A 9 -0.64 5.73 -17.43
N ALA A 10 -0.94 4.83 -18.38
CA ALA A 10 -1.52 5.19 -19.65
C ALA A 10 -2.93 5.81 -19.52
N LEU A 11 -3.75 5.31 -18.60
CA LEU A 11 -5.11 5.83 -18.38
C LEU A 11 -5.11 7.23 -17.74
N VAL A 12 -4.22 7.46 -16.77
CA VAL A 12 -4.03 8.78 -16.15
C VAL A 12 -3.54 9.79 -17.17
N GLN A 13 -2.59 9.42 -18.04
CA GLN A 13 -2.09 10.29 -19.10
C GLN A 13 -3.12 10.61 -20.18
N ALA A 14 -4.09 9.72 -20.39
CA ALA A 14 -5.09 9.86 -21.45
C ALA A 14 -6.38 10.58 -21.00
N SER A 15 -6.58 10.82 -19.69
CA SER A 15 -7.87 11.26 -19.15
C SER A 15 -7.74 12.48 -18.25
N ASP A 16 -8.60 13.50 -18.45
CA ASP A 16 -8.67 14.67 -17.56
C ASP A 16 -9.31 14.36 -16.19
N SER A 17 -10.12 13.31 -16.13
CA SER A 17 -10.75 12.81 -14.90
C SER A 17 -10.93 11.30 -14.99
N LEU A 18 -10.44 10.58 -13.99
CA LEU A 18 -10.50 9.12 -13.94
C LEU A 18 -11.15 8.69 -12.63
N HIS A 19 -12.28 7.97 -12.72
CA HIS A 19 -12.85 7.27 -11.58
C HIS A 19 -12.28 5.86 -11.52
N ILE A 20 -11.52 5.58 -10.47
CA ILE A 20 -10.94 4.27 -10.18
C ILE A 20 -11.78 3.64 -9.09
N ASN A 21 -12.29 2.43 -9.32
CA ASN A 21 -13.14 1.71 -8.38
C ASN A 21 -12.56 0.32 -8.06
N THR A 22 -13.35 -0.48 -7.35
CA THR A 22 -13.01 -1.82 -6.92
C THR A 22 -12.73 -2.83 -8.04
N GLU A 23 -12.99 -2.53 -9.32
CA GLU A 23 -12.54 -3.39 -10.43
C GLU A 23 -11.01 -3.34 -10.63
N TRP A 24 -10.36 -2.31 -10.06
CA TRP A 24 -8.90 -2.25 -9.93
C TRP A 24 -8.36 -3.14 -8.78
N LEU A 25 -9.22 -3.74 -7.95
CA LEU A 25 -8.83 -4.66 -6.87
C LEU A 25 -8.05 -5.89 -7.37
N ASP A 26 -8.09 -6.18 -8.67
CA ASP A 26 -7.26 -7.20 -9.28
C ASP A 26 -5.74 -6.91 -9.10
N TYR A 27 -5.38 -5.71 -8.62
CA TYR A 27 -4.09 -5.39 -8.01
C TYR A 27 -4.08 -5.70 -6.50
N ALA A 28 -4.29 -6.97 -6.16
CA ALA A 28 -4.23 -7.50 -4.79
C ALA A 28 -3.20 -8.63 -4.63
N GLY A 29 -2.93 -8.97 -3.37
CA GLY A 29 -2.05 -10.03 -2.92
C GLY A 29 -0.77 -9.54 -2.25
N VAL A 30 -0.15 -10.44 -1.50
CA VAL A 30 1.18 -10.26 -0.90
C VAL A 30 2.23 -10.36 -2.00
N VAL A 31 3.17 -9.42 -2.01
CA VAL A 31 4.32 -9.42 -2.93
C VAL A 31 5.49 -10.13 -2.27
N GLU A 32 5.86 -9.69 -1.07
CA GLU A 32 6.93 -10.26 -0.25
C GLU A 32 6.54 -10.20 1.22
N TYR A 33 7.00 -11.18 1.99
CA TYR A 33 6.75 -11.23 3.43
C TYR A 33 7.92 -11.91 4.12
N TYR A 34 8.52 -11.19 5.08
CA TYR A 34 9.64 -11.63 5.91
C TYR A 34 9.15 -11.67 7.37
N PRO A 35 8.60 -12.80 7.85
CA PRO A 35 8.01 -12.89 9.19
C PRO A 35 9.00 -12.56 10.30
N GLU A 36 10.26 -12.97 10.16
CA GLU A 36 11.34 -12.72 11.10
C GLU A 36 11.73 -11.24 11.21
N GLU A 37 11.51 -10.47 10.15
CA GLU A 37 11.77 -9.02 10.12
C GLU A 37 10.52 -8.19 10.44
N LEU A 38 9.35 -8.82 10.57
CA LEU A 38 8.04 -8.17 10.72
C LEU A 38 7.73 -7.20 9.57
N VAL A 39 8.16 -7.54 8.36
CA VAL A 39 7.98 -6.71 7.16
C VAL A 39 7.17 -7.45 6.11
N MET A 40 6.12 -6.79 5.61
CA MET A 40 5.28 -7.29 4.53
C MET A 40 5.08 -6.22 3.45
N THR A 41 5.32 -6.58 2.19
CA THR A 41 5.00 -5.76 1.02
C THR A 41 3.78 -6.32 0.33
N VAL A 42 2.77 -5.47 0.13
CA VAL A 42 1.46 -5.87 -0.34
C VAL A 42 0.97 -4.90 -1.39
N LYS A 43 0.11 -5.38 -2.29
CA LYS A 43 -0.53 -4.50 -3.27
C LYS A 43 -1.68 -3.72 -2.62
N ALA A 44 -1.97 -2.54 -3.15
CA ALA A 44 -2.96 -1.62 -2.57
C ALA A 44 -4.37 -2.22 -2.46
N GLY A 45 -4.73 -3.18 -3.32
CA GLY A 45 -6.03 -3.86 -3.30
C GLY A 45 -6.18 -4.97 -2.26
N THR A 46 -5.09 -5.39 -1.59
CA THR A 46 -5.14 -6.49 -0.62
C THR A 46 -6.01 -6.13 0.57
N THR A 47 -6.94 -7.00 0.93
CA THR A 47 -7.89 -6.76 2.03
C THR A 47 -7.23 -6.95 3.40
N ILE A 48 -7.70 -6.24 4.41
CA ILE A 48 -7.21 -6.41 5.78
C ILE A 48 -7.46 -7.82 6.30
N ALA A 49 -8.59 -8.45 5.92
CA ALA A 49 -8.88 -9.85 6.23
C ALA A 49 -7.80 -10.80 5.68
N GLU A 50 -7.33 -10.59 4.45
CA GLU A 50 -6.26 -11.37 3.84
C GLU A 50 -4.94 -11.18 4.57
N LEU A 51 -4.60 -9.93 4.95
CA LEU A 51 -3.40 -9.64 5.73
C LEU A 51 -3.43 -10.32 7.09
N LYS A 52 -4.54 -10.20 7.84
CA LYS A 52 -4.70 -10.85 9.14
C LYS A 52 -4.58 -12.36 9.04
N LYS A 53 -5.13 -12.96 7.97
CA LYS A 53 -4.98 -14.40 7.71
C LYS A 53 -3.50 -14.77 7.54
N GLN A 54 -2.77 -14.06 6.69
CA GLN A 54 -1.34 -14.32 6.44
C GLN A 54 -0.48 -14.15 7.70
N LEU A 55 -0.75 -13.12 8.49
CA LEU A 55 -0.05 -12.85 9.75
C LEU A 55 -0.34 -13.93 10.80
N SER A 56 -1.58 -14.45 10.85
CA SER A 56 -1.99 -15.47 11.83
C SER A 56 -1.22 -16.79 11.68
N GLU A 57 -0.79 -17.14 10.47
CA GLU A 57 0.06 -18.31 10.20
C GLU A 57 1.42 -18.24 10.92
N ASN A 58 1.86 -17.04 11.30
CA ASN A 58 3.11 -16.78 12.02
C ASN A 58 2.89 -16.27 13.46
N ASN A 59 1.67 -16.35 13.99
CA ASN A 59 1.26 -15.76 15.28
C ASN A 59 1.52 -14.24 15.38
N GLN A 60 1.35 -13.52 14.27
CA GLN A 60 1.54 -12.07 14.18
C GLN A 60 0.21 -11.34 14.02
N SER A 61 0.23 -10.04 14.28
CA SER A 61 -0.93 -9.16 14.12
C SER A 61 -0.51 -7.80 13.54
N LEU A 62 -1.46 -7.10 12.94
CA LEU A 62 -1.28 -5.70 12.58
C LEU A 62 -1.06 -4.86 13.84
N THR A 63 -0.26 -3.80 13.70
CA THR A 63 0.06 -2.82 14.73
C THR A 63 -1.04 -1.78 14.94
N PHE A 64 -1.98 -1.69 14.00
CA PHE A 64 -3.12 -0.78 14.01
C PHE A 64 -4.45 -1.55 13.91
N TYR A 65 -5.56 -0.88 14.18
CA TYR A 65 -6.90 -1.45 14.17
C TYR A 65 -7.74 -0.90 13.02
N THR A 66 -8.57 -1.75 12.42
CA THR A 66 -9.51 -1.40 11.36
C THR A 66 -10.93 -1.74 11.79
N LYS A 67 -11.90 -0.87 11.49
CA LYS A 67 -13.32 -1.10 11.83
C LYS A 67 -13.96 -2.18 10.96
N ASP A 68 -13.55 -2.26 9.70
CA ASP A 68 -13.99 -3.25 8.72
C ASP A 68 -12.73 -3.94 8.18
N ASP A 69 -12.79 -5.26 8.01
CA ASP A 69 -11.68 -6.07 7.51
C ASP A 69 -11.77 -6.31 6.00
N ASN A 70 -12.90 -5.99 5.36
CA ASN A 70 -13.09 -6.13 3.93
C ASN A 70 -12.52 -4.94 3.12
N VAL A 71 -12.10 -3.87 3.80
CA VAL A 71 -11.43 -2.74 3.16
C VAL A 71 -10.03 -3.12 2.70
N SER A 72 -9.55 -2.47 1.64
CA SER A 72 -8.19 -2.68 1.17
C SER A 72 -7.18 -1.89 2.00
N ILE A 73 -5.95 -2.39 2.10
CA ILE A 73 -4.84 -1.70 2.77
C ILE A 73 -4.56 -0.33 2.15
N GLY A 74 -4.74 -0.17 0.83
CA GLY A 74 -4.61 1.12 0.15
C GLY A 74 -5.69 2.11 0.59
N ALA A 75 -6.92 1.66 0.83
CA ALA A 75 -7.98 2.50 1.36
C ALA A 75 -7.72 2.88 2.82
N VAL A 76 -7.19 1.96 3.64
CA VAL A 76 -6.79 2.26 5.03
C VAL A 76 -5.63 3.26 5.05
N TYR A 77 -4.66 3.14 4.15
CA TYR A 77 -3.57 4.09 4.00
C TYR A 77 -4.08 5.50 3.63
N ALA A 78 -4.95 5.57 2.62
CA ALA A 78 -5.48 6.83 2.08
C ALA A 78 -6.59 7.49 2.93
N ASN A 79 -7.05 6.85 4.01
CA ASN A 79 -8.03 7.43 4.95
C ASN A 79 -7.51 7.30 6.40
N GLY A 80 -6.23 6.99 6.55
CA GLY A 80 -5.62 6.60 7.82
C GLY A 80 -5.17 7.80 8.64
N GLY A 81 -4.47 7.51 9.74
CA GLY A 81 -3.85 8.52 10.56
C GLY A 81 -2.49 8.09 11.07
N GLN A 82 -2.12 8.62 12.23
CA GLN A 82 -0.81 8.38 12.83
C GLN A 82 -0.56 6.89 13.16
N ASP A 83 -1.62 6.12 13.43
CA ASP A 83 -1.55 4.70 13.77
C ASP A 83 -0.99 3.84 12.63
N ILE A 84 -1.49 4.02 11.40
CA ILE A 84 -0.96 3.31 10.24
C ILE A 84 0.35 3.95 9.74
N SER A 85 0.51 5.28 9.82
CA SER A 85 1.71 5.94 9.28
C SER A 85 3.01 5.48 9.95
N ASP A 86 3.01 5.24 11.26
CA ASP A 86 4.18 4.70 11.97
C ASP A 86 4.56 3.28 11.51
N SER A 87 3.62 2.57 10.90
CA SER A 87 3.80 1.20 10.39
C SER A 87 4.23 1.14 8.92
N VAL A 88 4.26 2.29 8.23
CA VAL A 88 4.64 2.36 6.81
C VAL A 88 6.16 2.59 6.69
N LEU A 89 6.82 1.68 5.98
CA LEU A 89 8.25 1.78 5.64
C LEU A 89 8.48 2.38 4.24
N GLY A 90 7.52 2.20 3.34
CA GLY A 90 7.58 2.73 1.98
C GLY A 90 6.25 2.56 1.24
N VAL A 91 6.10 3.31 0.15
CA VAL A 91 4.90 3.30 -0.69
C VAL A 91 5.30 3.53 -2.15
N GLN A 92 4.60 2.84 -3.05
CA GLN A 92 4.64 3.10 -4.49
C GLN A 92 3.31 3.72 -4.90
N ILE A 93 3.37 4.86 -5.58
CA ILE A 93 2.19 5.59 -6.03
C ILE A 93 2.30 5.91 -7.52
N ILE A 94 1.15 6.22 -8.13
CA ILE A 94 1.10 6.89 -9.43
C ILE A 94 0.54 8.28 -9.19
N ASP A 95 1.26 9.31 -9.64
CA ASP A 95 0.85 10.69 -9.48
C ASP A 95 -0.18 11.13 -10.54
N GLY A 96 -0.61 12.39 -10.49
CA GLY A 96 -1.55 12.96 -11.46
C GLY A 96 -1.02 13.06 -12.90
N ASN A 97 0.28 12.91 -13.11
CA ASN A 97 0.91 12.88 -14.44
C ASN A 97 1.06 11.45 -14.99
N GLY A 98 0.65 10.44 -14.21
CA GLY A 98 0.84 9.03 -14.55
C GLY A 98 2.27 8.55 -14.31
N GLU A 99 3.09 9.25 -13.53
CA GLU A 99 4.43 8.82 -13.17
C GLU A 99 4.39 7.86 -11.98
N ALA A 100 5.10 6.74 -12.09
CA ALA A 100 5.26 5.80 -10.99
C ALA A 100 6.38 6.28 -10.06
N LEU A 101 6.02 6.66 -8.84
CA LEU A 101 6.93 7.16 -7.83
C LEU A 101 7.10 6.12 -6.72
N ASN A 102 8.29 6.09 -6.13
CA ASN A 102 8.63 5.20 -5.03
C ASN A 102 9.22 6.01 -3.88
N PHE A 103 8.65 5.87 -2.68
CA PHE A 103 9.08 6.56 -1.49
C PHE A 103 9.36 5.57 -0.37
N GLY A 104 10.43 5.80 0.39
CA GLY A 104 10.85 4.91 1.46
C GLY A 104 11.41 3.57 0.93
N GLY A 105 11.38 2.55 1.76
CA GLY A 105 11.89 1.22 1.42
C GLY A 105 12.08 0.32 2.63
N GLN A 106 12.43 -0.95 2.39
CA GLN A 106 12.73 -1.93 3.43
C GLN A 106 14.13 -1.66 4.02
N VAL A 107 14.25 -0.62 4.83
CA VAL A 107 15.50 -0.25 5.49
C VAL A 107 15.28 -0.05 6.99
N MET A 108 16.23 -0.52 7.79
CA MET A 108 16.18 -0.38 9.25
C MET A 108 16.28 1.08 9.71
N LYS A 109 16.88 1.96 8.90
CA LYS A 109 16.98 3.40 9.15
C LYS A 109 16.85 4.14 7.83
N ASN A 110 15.79 4.92 7.69
CA ASN A 110 15.63 5.87 6.61
C ASN A 110 16.04 7.26 7.10
N VAL A 111 17.29 7.66 6.85
CA VAL A 111 17.88 8.93 7.36
C VAL A 111 18.06 9.95 6.24
N ALA A 112 17.56 9.67 5.03
CA ALA A 112 17.74 10.52 3.86
C ALA A 112 16.41 11.18 3.46
N GLY A 113 16.40 12.52 3.48
CA GLY A 113 15.29 13.31 2.96
C GLY A 113 14.04 13.32 3.86
N TYR A 114 12.91 13.69 3.26
CA TYR A 114 11.62 13.74 3.92
C TYR A 114 10.93 12.37 3.89
N ASP A 115 10.23 12.03 4.97
CA ASP A 115 9.44 10.79 5.04
C ASP A 115 8.09 10.96 4.32
N VAL A 116 8.15 10.96 2.99
CA VAL A 116 6.98 11.13 2.13
C VAL A 116 6.00 9.96 2.29
N ALA A 117 6.50 8.75 2.55
CA ALA A 117 5.67 7.57 2.70
C ALA A 117 4.73 7.68 3.91
N ARG A 118 5.18 8.30 5.00
CA ARG A 118 4.32 8.60 6.16
C ARG A 118 3.48 9.85 5.97
N LEU A 119 4.03 10.87 5.30
CA LEU A 119 3.33 12.13 5.04
C LEU A 119 2.05 11.95 4.22
N LEU A 120 2.05 11.00 3.28
CA LEU A 120 0.94 10.71 2.38
C LEU A 120 -0.18 9.87 3.02
N VAL A 121 -0.05 9.46 4.28
CA VAL A 121 -1.14 8.81 5.02
C VAL A 121 -2.17 9.86 5.41
N GLY A 122 -3.42 9.62 5.02
CA GLY A 122 -4.55 10.48 5.34
C GLY A 122 -5.43 10.84 4.16
#